data_AF-A0A2K5QHK2-F1
#
_entry.id   AF-A0A2K5QHK2-F1
#
_cell.length_a   1.000
_cell.length_b   1.000
_cell.length_c   1.000
_cell.angle_alpha   90.00
_cell.angle_beta   90.00
_cell.angle_gamma   90.00
#
_symmetry.space_group_name_H-M   'P 1'
#
loop_
_entity.id
_entity.type
_entity.pdbx_description
1 polymer ?
#
loop_
_entity_poly.entity_id
_entity_poly.type
_entity_poly.pdbx_seq_one_letter_code
_entity_poly.pdbx_strand_id
1 'polypeptide(L)' 'VSDFGDSSEIHFKVKMTTPLKKLKESYCERQGVPVSSLRFLFEGQRIADNHTAEDLGMEEDGVIEVYQEQMGGHSAV' A
#
# COMPACT_ATOMS: atom_id res chain seq x y z
N VAL A 1 15.07 20.62 10.07
CA VAL A 1 13.75 19.99 10.25
C VAL A 1 12.99 20.21 8.96
N SER A 2 13.00 19.20 8.08
CA SER A 2 12.38 19.31 6.77
C SER A 2 11.05 18.60 6.85
N ASP A 3 9.98 19.38 6.98
CA ASP A 3 8.60 18.96 6.81
C ASP A 3 8.43 18.51 5.35
N PHE A 4 8.69 17.23 5.08
CA PHE A 4 8.35 16.62 3.79
C PHE A 4 6.91 16.14 3.90
N GLY A 5 5.98 17.05 3.59
CA GLY A 5 4.55 16.79 3.49
C GLY A 5 4.18 15.87 2.32
N ASP A 6 4.60 14.61 2.37
CA ASP A 6 4.10 13.54 1.50
C ASP A 6 3.44 12.45 2.37
N SER A 7 2.53 12.87 3.25
CA SER A 7 1.60 11.95 3.90
C SER A 7 0.54 11.50 2.89
N SER A 8 0.95 10.66 1.92
CA SER A 8 0.06 9.94 1.01
C SER A 8 -0.67 8.81 1.76
N GLU A 9 -1.31 9.17 2.88
CA GLU A 9 -2.15 8.31 3.68
C GLU A 9 -3.54 8.26 3.04
N ILE A 10 -4.04 7.04 2.80
CA ILE A 10 -5.37 6.82 2.25
C ILE A 10 -6.11 5.86 3.16
N HIS A 11 -7.27 6.28 3.66
CA HIS A 11 -8.14 5.41 4.48
C HIS A 11 -9.08 4.63 3.59
N PHE A 12 -9.08 3.31 3.76
CA PHE A 12 -10.01 2.41 3.09
C PHE A 12 -10.86 1.69 4.13
N LYS A 13 -12.16 1.56 3.84
CA LYS A 13 -13.06 0.68 4.59
C LYS A 13 -13.32 -0.57 3.75
N VAL A 14 -12.71 -1.68 4.15
CA VAL A 14 -12.85 -2.99 3.50
C VAL A 14 -13.39 -4.01 4.49
N LYS A 15 -14.09 -5.04 4.01
CA LYS A 15 -14.52 -6.16 4.86
C LYS A 15 -13.36 -7.13 5.04
N MET A 16 -13.30 -7.82 6.19
CA MET A 16 -12.25 -8.80 6.50
C MET A 16 -12.13 -9.92 5.44
N THR A 17 -13.25 -10.28 4.81
CA THR A 17 -13.33 -11.30 3.76
C THR A 17 -12.96 -10.78 2.36
N THR A 18 -12.69 -9.48 2.21
CA THR A 18 -12.37 -8.89 0.91
C THR A 18 -10.88 -9.05 0.60
N PRO A 19 -10.51 -9.48 -0.62
CA PRO A 19 -9.11 -9.56 -1.01
C PRO A 19 -8.47 -8.18 -1.08
N LEU A 20 -7.27 -8.06 -0.51
CA LEU A 20 -6.52 -6.80 -0.43
C LEU A 20 -5.98 -6.34 -1.79
N LYS A 21 -6.02 -7.20 -2.82
CA LYS A 21 -5.71 -6.82 -4.21
C LYS A 21 -6.43 -5.55 -4.64
N LYS A 22 -7.74 -5.43 -4.36
CA LYS A 22 -8.53 -4.26 -4.76
C LYS A 22 -8.05 -2.97 -4.11
N LEU A 23 -7.62 -3.05 -2.85
CA LEU A 23 -7.07 -1.90 -2.12
C LEU A 23 -5.76 -1.46 -2.76
N LYS A 24 -4.86 -2.40 -3.06
CA LYS A 24 -3.59 -2.12 -3.74
C LYS A 24 -3.82 -1.47 -5.10
N GLU A 25 -4.66 -2.07 -5.93
CA GLU A 25 -4.98 -1.55 -7.28
C GLU A 25 -5.54 -0.12 -7.18
N SER A 26 -6.49 0.12 -6.27
CA SER A 26 -7.07 1.46 -6.07
C SER A 26 -6.05 2.47 -5.55
N TYR A 27 -5.13 2.08 -4.66
CA TYR A 27 -4.05 2.94 -4.19
C TYR A 27 -3.07 3.29 -5.31
N CYS A 28 -2.67 2.29 -6.11
CA CYS A 28 -1.78 2.47 -7.26
C CYS A 28 -2.40 3.40 -8.31
N GLU A 29 -3.68 3.21 -8.61
CA GLU A 29 -4.43 4.05 -9.57
C GLU A 29 -4.54 5.50 -9.10
N ARG A 30 -4.77 5.72 -7.80
CA ARG A 30 -4.76 7.06 -7.17
C ARG A 30 -3.39 7.75 -7.25
N GLN A 31 -2.32 7.01 -7.03
CA GLN A 31 -0.95 7.52 -7.13
C GLN A 31 -0.47 7.67 -8.59
N GLY A 32 -1.13 7.00 -9.54
CA GLY A 32 -0.68 6.96 -10.93
C GLY A 32 0.59 6.14 -11.15
N VAL A 33 0.89 5.21 -10.25
CA VAL A 33 2.07 4.34 -10.31
C VAL A 33 1.65 2.88 -10.44
N PRO A 34 2.44 2.02 -11.11
CA PRO A 34 2.09 0.60 -11.21
C PRO A 34 2.27 -0.10 -9.87
N VAL A 35 1.46 -1.13 -9.61
CA VAL A 35 1.55 -1.95 -8.39
C VAL A 35 2.91 -2.61 -8.20
N SER A 36 3.63 -2.89 -9.28
CA SER A 36 5.01 -3.42 -9.21
C SER A 36 6.03 -2.39 -8.73
N SER A 37 5.72 -1.09 -8.77
CA SER A 37 6.54 -0.03 -8.17
C SER A 37 6.25 0.19 -6.69
N LEU A 38 5.23 -0.46 -6.13
CA LEU A 38 4.83 -0.27 -4.74
C LEU A 38 4.89 -1.59 -3.98
N ARG A 39 5.43 -1.54 -2.77
CA ARG A 39 5.49 -2.66 -1.85
C ARG A 39 4.57 -2.40 -0.68
N PHE A 40 3.56 -3.25 -0.56
CA PHE A 40 2.60 -3.22 0.53
C PHE A 40 3.02 -4.22 1.61
N LEU A 41 3.26 -3.71 2.81
CA LEU A 41 3.63 -4.49 3.98
C LEU A 41 2.60 -4.29 5.09
N PHE A 42 2.29 -5.37 5.79
CA PHE A 42 1.49 -5.35 7.00
C PHE A 42 2.32 -5.99 8.10
N GLU A 43 2.64 -5.25 9.16
CA GLU A 43 3.51 -5.72 10.24
C GLU A 43 4.86 -6.30 9.75
N GLY A 44 5.42 -5.73 8.68
CA GLY A 44 6.64 -6.23 8.03
C GLY A 44 6.44 -7.46 7.12
N GLN A 45 5.24 -8.04 7.05
CA GLN A 45 4.89 -9.11 6.12
C GLN A 45 4.42 -8.55 4.79
N ARG A 46 4.97 -9.06 3.67
CA ARG A 46 4.51 -8.69 2.33
C ARG A 46 3.09 -9.19 2.11
N ILE A 47 2.19 -8.29 1.77
CA ILE A 47 0.82 -8.64 1.42
C ILE A 47 0.83 -9.23 0.01
N ALA A 48 0.19 -10.38 -0.21
CA ALA A 48 -0.06 -10.96 -1.52
C ALA A 48 -1.44 -10.53 -2.07
N ASP A 49 -1.69 -10.71 -3.35
CA ASP A 49 -2.94 -10.32 -4.02
C ASP A 49 -4.13 -11.17 -3.57
N ASN A 50 -3.86 -12.41 -3.22
CA ASN A 50 -4.83 -13.38 -2.70
C ASN A 50 -5.06 -13.27 -1.18
N HIS A 51 -4.24 -12.50 -0.45
CA HIS A 51 -4.46 -12.31 0.98
C HIS A 51 -5.68 -11.43 1.26
N THR A 52 -6.41 -11.79 2.29
CA THR A 52 -7.50 -11.02 2.87
C THR A 52 -7.03 -10.38 4.17
N ALA A 53 -7.79 -9.41 4.67
CA ALA A 53 -7.51 -8.83 5.97
C ALA A 53 -7.63 -9.88 7.10
N GLU A 54 -8.56 -10.83 6.98
CA GLU A 54 -8.69 -11.95 7.93
C GLU A 54 -7.46 -12.87 7.93
N ASP A 55 -6.91 -13.20 6.75
CA ASP A 55 -5.73 -14.08 6.61
C ASP A 55 -4.46 -13.46 7.22
N LEU A 56 -4.36 -12.14 7.16
CA LEU A 56 -3.28 -11.38 7.79
C LEU A 56 -3.51 -11.12 9.29
N GLY A 57 -4.66 -11.48 9.86
CA GLY A 57 -5.02 -11.14 11.24
C GLY A 57 -5.18 -9.62 11.44
N MET A 58 -5.57 -8.91 10.40
CA MET A 58 -5.69 -7.45 10.40
C MET A 58 -6.89 -7.03 11.25
N GLU A 59 -6.65 -6.22 12.29
CA GLU A 59 -7.69 -5.72 13.19
C GLU A 59 -8.35 -4.43 12.67
N GLU A 60 -9.38 -3.99 13.39
CA GLU A 60 -9.89 -2.62 13.28
C GLU A 60 -8.75 -1.62 13.50
N ASP A 61 -8.60 -0.68 12.57
CA ASP A 61 -7.46 0.27 12.47
C ASP A 61 -6.11 -0.33 12.03
N GLY A 62 -6.10 -1.50 11.39
CA GLY A 62 -4.89 -2.06 10.78
C GLY A 62 -4.24 -1.11 9.77
N VAL A 63 -2.93 -0.90 9.89
CA VAL A 63 -2.14 0.00 9.03
C VAL A 63 -1.32 -0.82 8.04
N ILE A 64 -1.45 -0.48 6.75
CA ILE A 64 -0.61 -1.04 5.68
C ILE A 64 0.47 -0.02 5.34
N GLU A 65 1.71 -0.40 5.49
CA GLU A 65 2.85 0.40 5.07
C GLU A 65 3.08 0.22 3.57
N VAL A 66 3.21 1.33 2.85
CA VAL A 66 3.46 1.33 1.41
C VAL A 66 4.81 1.97 1.15
N TYR A 67 5.71 1.20 0.55
CA TYR A 67 7.04 1.66 0.17
C TYR A 67 7.13 1.72 -1.34
N GLN A 68 7.72 2.77 -1.89
CA GLN A 68 8.09 2.75 -3.31
C GLN A 68 9.24 1.77 -3.50
N GLU A 69 9.03 0.72 -4.32
CA GLU A 69 10.15 -0.03 -4.86
C GLU A 69 10.96 0.94 -5.70
N GLN A 70 12.22 1.15 -5.30
CA GLN A 70 13.15 2.05 -5.98
C GLN A 70 13.39 1.55 -7.41
N MET A 71 12.52 1.91 -8.35
CA MET A 71 12.85 1.97 -9.76
C MET A 71 13.68 3.23 -9.94
N GLY A 72 15.00 3.07 -9.91
CA GLY A 72 15.94 4.15 -10.14
C GLY A 72 15.66 4.87 -11.45
N GLY A 73 15.67 6.20 -11.41
CA GLY A 73 15.81 7.06 -12.60
C GLY A 73 14.65 8.01 -12.87
N HIS A 74 14.46 9.01 -12.01
CA HIS A 74 14.07 10.33 -12.51
C HIS A 74 14.96 11.38 -11.85
N SER A 75 16.24 11.38 -12.24
CA SER A 75 16.97 12.65 -12.29
C SER A 75 16.24 13.48 -13.34
N ALA A 76 15.45 14.44 -12.87
CA ALA A 76 15.01 15.55 -13.70
C ALA A 76 16.26 16.14 -14.36
N VAL A 77 16.30 16.06 -15.69
CA VAL A 77 17.19 16.89 -16.52
C VAL A 77 16.55 18.25 -16.72
#